data_AF-A0A820L3G6-F1
#
_entry.id   AF-A0A820L3G6-F1
#
_cell.length_a   1.000
_cell.length_b   1.000
_cell.length_c   1.000
_cell.angle_alpha   90.00
_cell.angle_beta   90.00
_cell.angle_gamma   90.00
#
_symmetry.space_group_name_H-M   'P 1'
#
loop_
_entity.id
_entity.type
_entity.pdbx_description
1 polymer ?
#
loop_
_entity_poly.entity_id
_entity_poly.type
_entity_poly.pdbx_seq_one_letter_code
_entity_poly.pdbx_strand_id
1 'polypeptide(L)'
;SSDIKIGVDYISGGCNCGPHTLDWQNGPRLIYGVTNSVALCSNVAPFSVRKTFSGHQGRLNCVKWIRQEQQNSNSDYYFLSASVDKTIGVWKGKDENYTKHLSLDGHQNSVTTVSGYQQSSNDNIYVASGAADSTVKIWRINNTTGI
;
A
#
# COMPACT_ATOMS: atom_id res chain seq x y z
N SER A 1 -23.40 -32.07 -2.26
CA SER A 1 -23.20 -30.62 -2.39
C SER A 1 -22.89 -30.11 -0.99
N SER A 2 -21.67 -29.66 -0.71
CA SER A 2 -21.36 -29.02 0.57
C SER A 2 -21.85 -27.56 0.51
N ASP A 3 -22.80 -27.19 1.37
CA ASP A 3 -23.33 -25.83 1.41
C ASP A 3 -22.21 -24.82 1.73
N ILE A 4 -22.03 -23.86 0.83
CA ILE A 4 -21.08 -22.77 1.02
C ILE A 4 -21.67 -21.83 2.07
N LYS A 5 -21.06 -21.76 3.24
CA LYS A 5 -21.43 -20.80 4.28
C LYS A 5 -20.71 -19.48 4.03
N ILE A 6 -21.48 -18.41 3.89
CA ILE A 6 -20.98 -17.04 3.77
C ILE A 6 -21.24 -16.33 5.10
N GLY A 7 -20.20 -15.71 5.66
CA GLY A 7 -20.26 -14.98 6.92
C GLY A 7 -19.39 -13.72 6.88
N VAL A 8 -19.59 -12.84 7.87
CA VAL A 8 -18.78 -11.63 8.05
C VAL A 8 -17.85 -11.85 9.25
N ASP A 9 -16.55 -11.95 8.99
CA ASP A 9 -15.53 -12.18 10.02
C ASP A 9 -14.98 -10.88 10.65
N TYR A 10 -15.17 -9.74 9.98
CA TYR A 10 -14.62 -8.46 10.41
C TYR A 10 -15.42 -7.26 9.89
N ILE A 11 -15.64 -6.27 10.76
CA ILE A 11 -16.23 -4.98 10.43
C ILE A 11 -15.33 -3.90 11.04
N SER A 12 -14.97 -2.88 10.24
CA SER A 12 -14.23 -1.70 10.70
C SER A 12 -15.03 -0.43 10.46
N GLY A 13 -14.95 0.52 11.40
CA GLY A 13 -15.46 1.88 11.23
C GLY A 13 -14.35 2.86 10.86
N GLY A 14 -14.72 3.99 10.23
CA GLY A 14 -13.77 5.09 9.96
C GLY A 14 -12.81 4.86 8.79
N CYS A 15 -13.04 3.84 7.96
CA CYS A 15 -12.29 3.66 6.71
C CYS A 15 -12.68 4.71 5.67
N ASN A 16 -11.72 5.09 4.83
CA ASN A 16 -11.99 6.01 3.73
C ASN A 16 -12.91 5.34 2.69
N CYS A 17 -13.99 6.04 2.32
CA CYS A 17 -15.03 5.55 1.41
C CYS A 17 -14.67 5.63 -0.09
N GLY A 18 -13.42 5.33 -0.47
CA GLY A 18 -12.96 5.36 -1.86
C GLY A 18 -12.82 3.95 -2.45
N PRO A 19 -12.89 3.79 -3.79
CA PRO A 19 -12.83 2.47 -4.45
C PRO A 19 -11.48 1.77 -4.33
N HIS A 20 -10.40 2.49 -4.04
CA HIS A 20 -9.04 1.95 -3.98
C HIS A 20 -8.39 2.07 -2.60
N THR A 21 -9.19 2.26 -1.55
CA THR A 21 -8.72 2.47 -0.18
C THR A 21 -8.44 1.18 0.58
N LEU A 22 -8.47 0.02 -0.08
CA LEU A 22 -8.07 -1.26 0.50
C LEU A 22 -7.29 -2.11 -0.49
N ASP A 23 -6.43 -2.97 0.04
CA ASP A 23 -5.71 -3.96 -0.75
C ASP A 23 -5.28 -5.16 0.08
N TRP A 24 -5.24 -6.31 -0.59
CA TRP A 24 -4.87 -7.59 0.01
C TRP A 24 -3.58 -8.10 -0.65
N GLN A 25 -2.62 -8.55 0.16
CA GLN A 25 -1.36 -9.13 -0.34
C GLN A 25 -1.53 -10.61 -0.71
N ASN A 26 -0.53 -11.30 -1.27
CA ASN A 26 -0.60 -12.77 -1.51
C ASN A 26 -0.59 -13.64 -0.22
N GLY A 27 -1.16 -13.16 0.87
CA GLY A 27 -1.33 -13.79 2.18
C GLY A 27 -2.28 -12.94 3.01
N PRO A 28 -2.58 -13.28 4.27
CA PRO A 28 -3.63 -12.62 5.04
C PRO A 28 -3.31 -11.17 5.50
N ARG A 29 -2.47 -10.41 4.78
CA ARG A 29 -2.12 -9.03 5.10
C ARG A 29 -3.04 -8.06 4.37
N LEU A 30 -4.10 -7.65 5.04
CA LEU A 30 -5.03 -6.61 4.58
C LEU A 30 -4.52 -5.23 5.03
N ILE A 31 -4.45 -4.29 4.08
CA ILE A 31 -4.26 -2.86 4.39
C ILE A 31 -5.48 -2.06 3.92
N TYR A 32 -5.79 -1.00 4.63
CA TYR A 32 -6.82 -0.05 4.21
C TYR A 32 -6.53 1.38 4.71
N GLY A 33 -7.09 2.37 4.02
CA GLY A 33 -6.91 3.78 4.35
C GLY A 33 -7.89 4.24 5.44
N VAL A 34 -7.36 4.97 6.42
CA VAL A 34 -8.08 5.58 7.55
C VAL A 34 -7.65 7.04 7.65
N THR A 35 -8.52 7.97 7.22
CA THR A 35 -8.20 9.40 7.10
C THR A 35 -6.92 9.62 6.30
N ASN A 36 -5.81 9.99 6.95
CA ASN A 36 -4.48 10.25 6.38
C ASN A 36 -3.45 9.16 6.72
N SER A 37 -3.90 8.00 7.19
CA SER A 37 -3.05 6.91 7.65
C SER A 37 -3.46 5.58 7.03
N VAL A 38 -2.53 4.63 6.99
CA VAL A 38 -2.80 3.26 6.52
C VAL A 38 -2.95 2.35 7.72
N ALA A 39 -4.07 1.64 7.85
CA ALA A 39 -4.24 0.58 8.84
C ALA A 39 -3.81 -0.76 8.25
N LEU A 40 -3.09 -1.55 9.06
CA LEU A 40 -2.74 -2.95 8.76
C LEU A 40 -3.54 -3.86 9.69
N CYS A 41 -4.25 -4.81 9.10
CA CYS A 41 -4.98 -5.84 9.82
C CYS A 41 -4.12 -7.07 10.11
N SER A 42 -4.50 -7.80 11.15
CA SER A 42 -3.93 -9.09 11.51
C SER A 42 -4.05 -10.07 10.36
N ASN A 43 -3.05 -10.92 10.27
CA ASN A 43 -2.94 -11.96 9.26
C ASN A 43 -3.56 -13.29 9.68
N VAL A 44 -4.27 -13.31 10.81
CA VAL A 44 -4.96 -14.48 11.34
C VAL A 44 -6.22 -14.01 12.05
N ALA A 45 -7.26 -14.85 12.02
CA ALA A 45 -8.46 -14.63 12.81
C ALA A 45 -8.14 -14.75 14.32
N PRO A 46 -8.81 -13.98 15.19
CA PRO A 46 -9.77 -12.92 14.85
C PRO A 46 -9.08 -11.71 14.20
N PHE A 47 -9.72 -11.16 13.16
CA PHE A 47 -9.21 -9.99 12.46
C PHE A 47 -9.24 -8.76 13.36
N SER A 48 -8.12 -8.04 13.43
CA SER A 48 -8.00 -6.81 14.21
C SER A 48 -6.98 -5.86 13.59
N VAL A 49 -7.10 -4.56 13.87
CA VAL A 49 -6.08 -3.59 13.46
C VAL A 49 -4.85 -3.80 14.33
N ARG A 50 -3.72 -4.10 13.69
CA ARG A 50 -2.42 -4.30 14.36
C ARG A 50 -1.68 -3.00 14.52
N LYS A 51 -1.58 -2.22 13.45
CA LYS A 51 -0.87 -0.95 13.40
C LYS A 51 -1.52 0.02 12.44
N THR A 52 -1.23 1.29 12.69
CA THR A 52 -1.59 2.40 11.81
C THR A 52 -0.32 3.17 11.44
N PHE A 53 -0.14 3.39 10.15
CA PHE A 53 1.01 4.10 9.58
C PHE A 53 0.59 5.50 9.18
N SER A 54 0.94 6.47 10.04
CA SER A 54 0.70 7.89 9.82
C SER A 54 1.88 8.54 9.09
N GLY A 55 1.60 9.55 8.28
CA GLY A 55 2.65 10.35 7.67
C GLY A 55 2.20 11.20 6.48
N HIS A 56 0.96 11.06 6.03
CA HIS A 56 0.35 11.98 5.07
C HIS A 56 -0.31 13.15 5.79
N GLN A 57 -0.33 14.31 5.14
CA GLN A 57 -1.01 15.52 5.63
C GLN A 57 -2.44 15.60 5.11
N GLY A 58 -2.80 14.75 4.15
CA GLY A 58 -4.10 14.69 3.52
C GLY A 58 -4.73 13.32 3.57
N ARG A 59 -6.02 13.26 3.22
CA ARG A 59 -6.77 12.00 3.13
C ARG A 59 -6.14 11.08 2.09
N LEU A 60 -6.06 9.78 2.41
CA LEU A 60 -5.64 8.76 1.47
C LEU A 60 -6.75 8.43 0.46
N ASN A 61 -6.41 8.48 -0.82
CA ASN A 61 -7.29 8.09 -1.92
C ASN A 61 -7.10 6.63 -2.33
N CYS A 62 -5.86 6.13 -2.23
CA CYS A 62 -5.52 4.79 -2.68
C CYS A 62 -4.42 4.17 -1.80
N VAL A 63 -4.54 2.87 -1.51
CA VAL A 63 -3.45 2.06 -0.91
C VAL A 63 -3.27 0.79 -1.72
N LYS A 64 -2.02 0.39 -1.97
CA LYS A 64 -1.71 -0.82 -2.74
C LYS A 64 -0.45 -1.51 -2.29
N TRP A 65 -0.49 -2.83 -2.15
CA TRP A 65 0.72 -3.63 -2.06
C TRP A 65 1.46 -3.61 -3.40
N ILE A 66 2.79 -3.56 -3.33
CA ILE A 66 3.64 -3.74 -4.50
C ILE A 66 3.73 -5.23 -4.80
N ARG A 67 3.44 -5.61 -6.04
CA ARG A 67 3.57 -6.99 -6.49
C ARG A 67 5.05 -7.35 -6.64
N GLN A 68 5.47 -8.44 -6.00
CA GLN A 68 6.82 -8.97 -6.12
C GLN A 68 6.76 -10.25 -6.96
N GLU A 69 7.54 -10.28 -8.04
CA GLU A 69 7.58 -11.42 -8.97
C GLU A 69 8.34 -12.63 -8.37
N GLN A 70 9.36 -12.38 -7.54
CA GLN A 70 10.02 -13.42 -6.74
C GLN A 70 9.87 -13.10 -5.25
N GLN A 71 9.20 -13.99 -4.53
CA GLN A 71 9.07 -13.91 -3.08
C GLN A 71 10.10 -14.82 -2.43
N ASN A 72 11.24 -14.23 -2.04
CA ASN A 72 12.16 -14.90 -1.13
C ASN A 72 11.64 -14.71 0.31
N SER A 73 11.74 -15.75 1.14
CA SER A 73 11.26 -15.71 2.53
C SER A 73 11.90 -14.59 3.37
N ASN A 74 13.04 -14.04 2.94
CA ASN A 74 13.78 -12.98 3.59
C ASN A 74 13.60 -11.58 2.98
N SER A 75 12.80 -11.42 1.92
CA SER A 75 12.58 -10.10 1.32
C SER A 75 11.59 -9.26 2.12
N ASP A 76 11.89 -7.96 2.24
CA ASP A 76 10.93 -6.98 2.73
C ASP A 76 9.77 -6.81 1.74
N TYR A 77 8.60 -6.47 2.25
CA TYR A 77 7.44 -6.12 1.47
C TYR A 77 7.30 -4.61 1.37
N TYR A 78 6.66 -4.17 0.29
CA TYR A 78 6.36 -2.78 0.06
C TYR A 78 4.88 -2.55 -0.17
N PHE A 79 4.36 -1.47 0.38
CA PHE A 79 3.05 -0.94 -0.01
C PHE A 79 3.14 0.56 -0.26
N LEU A 80 2.13 1.06 -0.97
CA LEU A 80 1.98 2.42 -1.43
C LEU A 80 0.76 3.05 -0.78
N SER A 81 0.83 4.35 -0.52
CA SER A 81 -0.32 5.18 -0.16
C SER A 81 -0.31 6.46 -0.99
N ALA A 82 -1.43 6.77 -1.63
CA ALA A 82 -1.64 7.98 -2.43
C ALA A 82 -2.59 8.93 -1.69
N SER A 83 -2.28 10.22 -1.69
CA SER A 83 -2.98 11.19 -0.85
C SER A 83 -3.40 12.47 -1.59
N VAL A 84 -4.39 13.15 -1.03
CA VAL A 84 -4.80 14.52 -1.40
C VAL A 84 -3.66 15.52 -1.18
N ASP A 85 -2.70 15.22 -0.31
CA ASP A 85 -1.50 16.05 -0.11
C ASP A 85 -0.50 16.03 -1.28
N LYS A 86 -0.87 15.41 -2.41
CA LYS A 86 -0.11 15.36 -3.67
C LYS A 86 1.10 14.43 -3.63
N THR A 87 1.30 13.69 -2.54
CA THR A 87 2.44 12.78 -2.38
C THR A 87 2.02 11.31 -2.41
N ILE A 88 3.01 10.45 -2.65
CA ILE A 88 2.89 9.00 -2.52
C ILE A 88 3.85 8.52 -1.44
N GLY A 89 3.35 7.86 -0.41
CA GLY A 89 4.17 7.16 0.58
C GLY A 89 4.57 5.79 0.07
N VAL A 90 5.86 5.48 0.11
CA VAL A 90 6.39 4.13 -0.10
C VAL A 90 6.79 3.58 1.26
N TRP A 91 6.22 2.46 1.65
CA TRP A 91 6.41 1.84 2.96
C TRP A 91 7.12 0.53 2.78
N LYS A 92 8.11 0.24 3.63
CA LYS A 92 8.95 -0.96 3.56
C LYS A 92 8.97 -1.65 4.91
N GLY A 93 8.94 -2.98 4.90
CA GLY A 93 9.18 -3.77 6.10
C GLY A 93 8.67 -5.19 6.02
N LYS A 94 8.64 -5.85 7.17
CA LYS A 94 8.28 -7.26 7.31
C LYS A 94 7.60 -7.51 8.65
N ASP A 95 6.78 -8.54 8.73
CA ASP A 95 6.15 -9.02 9.97
C ASP A 95 5.51 -7.90 10.80
N GLU A 96 4.62 -7.13 10.16
CA GLU A 96 3.88 -6.00 10.76
C GLU A 96 4.75 -4.79 11.16
N ASN A 97 6.07 -4.82 10.93
CA ASN A 97 6.99 -3.71 11.19
C ASN A 97 7.31 -2.99 9.88
N TYR A 98 6.49 -2.01 9.52
CA TYR A 98 6.68 -1.17 8.34
C TYR A 98 7.03 0.26 8.73
N THR A 99 7.92 0.89 7.98
CA THR A 99 8.28 2.29 8.10
C THR A 99 8.16 2.99 6.76
N LYS A 100 7.97 4.31 6.77
CA LYS A 100 7.98 5.11 5.54
C LYS A 100 9.40 5.10 5.00
N HIS A 101 9.60 4.44 3.87
CA HIS A 101 10.88 4.33 3.18
C HIS A 101 11.16 5.57 2.33
N LEU A 102 10.18 6.01 1.55
CA LEU A 102 10.29 7.16 0.65
C LEU A 102 8.97 7.93 0.57
N SER A 103 9.07 9.20 0.16
CA SER A 103 7.94 10.02 -0.25
C SER A 103 8.19 10.47 -1.69
N LEU A 104 7.28 10.13 -2.60
CA LEU A 104 7.37 10.56 -3.99
C LEU A 104 6.59 11.87 -4.12
N ASP A 105 7.33 12.94 -4.35
CA ASP A 105 6.82 14.29 -4.57
C ASP A 105 7.05 14.69 -6.04
N GLY A 106 6.05 15.35 -6.65
CA GLY A 106 6.14 15.84 -8.02
C GLY A 106 4.80 16.00 -8.73
N HIS A 107 3.72 15.43 -8.18
CA HIS A 107 2.36 15.74 -8.63
C HIS A 107 1.94 17.12 -8.14
N GLN A 108 1.18 17.86 -8.96
CA GLN A 108 0.74 19.21 -8.63
C GLN A 108 -0.64 19.24 -7.96
N ASN A 109 -1.33 18.10 -7.94
CA ASN A 109 -2.65 17.92 -7.36
C ASN A 109 -2.82 16.52 -6.75
N SER A 110 -3.96 16.30 -6.09
CA SER A 110 -4.32 15.05 -5.39
C SER A 110 -3.99 13.80 -6.20
N VAL A 111 -3.19 12.89 -5.61
CA VAL A 111 -2.89 11.60 -6.24
C VAL A 111 -4.08 10.68 -6.00
N THR A 112 -4.70 10.23 -7.09
CA THR A 112 -5.97 9.50 -7.04
C THR A 112 -5.78 7.99 -7.08
N THR A 113 -4.70 7.52 -7.70
CA THR A 113 -4.41 6.09 -7.81
C THR A 113 -2.92 5.81 -7.91
N VAL A 114 -2.52 4.63 -7.43
CA VAL A 114 -1.15 4.12 -7.50
C VAL A 114 -1.18 2.63 -7.80
N SER A 115 -0.12 2.15 -8.44
CA SER A 115 0.17 0.73 -8.61
C SER A 115 1.68 0.55 -8.63
N GLY A 116 2.18 -0.61 -8.18
CA GLY A 116 3.60 -0.87 -8.19
C GLY A 116 3.94 -2.33 -8.39
N TYR A 117 5.11 -2.57 -8.98
CA TYR A 117 5.71 -3.89 -9.04
C TYR A 117 7.22 -3.80 -8.80
N GLN A 118 7.77 -4.85 -8.19
CA GLN A 118 9.20 -5.04 -8.02
C GLN A 118 9.67 -6.08 -9.04
N GLN A 119 10.65 -5.70 -9.84
CA GLN A 119 11.24 -6.55 -10.85
C GLN A 119 12.28 -7.48 -10.20
N SER A 120 12.18 -8.79 -10.45
CA SER A 120 13.07 -9.79 -9.83
C SER A 120 14.53 -9.71 -10.28
N SER A 121 14.81 -9.19 -11.47
CA SER A 121 16.15 -9.24 -12.05
C SER A 121 17.14 -8.23 -11.47
N ASN A 122 16.67 -7.16 -10.82
CA ASN A 122 17.51 -6.03 -10.43
C ASN A 122 17.01 -5.26 -9.19
N ASP A 123 16.03 -5.83 -8.46
CA ASP A 123 15.39 -5.22 -7.29
C ASP A 123 14.82 -3.81 -7.50
N ASN A 124 14.63 -3.40 -8.76
CA ASN A 124 14.01 -2.11 -9.05
C ASN A 124 12.52 -2.19 -8.76
N ILE A 125 12.02 -1.15 -8.10
CA ILE A 125 10.60 -0.95 -7.89
C ILE A 125 10.13 0.11 -8.88
N TYR A 126 9.11 -0.24 -9.66
CA TYR A 126 8.39 0.70 -10.51
C TYR A 126 7.07 1.03 -9.87
N VAL A 127 6.80 2.32 -9.71
CA VAL A 127 5.52 2.84 -9.25
C VAL A 127 4.89 3.62 -10.38
N ALA A 128 3.63 3.35 -10.69
CA ALA A 128 2.81 4.17 -11.56
C ALA A 128 1.79 4.93 -10.70
N SER A 129 1.61 6.21 -10.97
CA SER A 129 0.63 7.04 -10.27
C SER A 129 -0.18 7.89 -11.24
N GLY A 130 -1.47 8.05 -10.94
CA GLY A 130 -2.35 9.00 -11.60
C GLY A 130 -2.85 10.03 -10.61
N ALA A 131 -2.99 11.28 -11.06
CA ALA A 131 -3.41 12.39 -10.20
C ALA A 131 -4.40 13.33 -10.89
N ALA A 132 -5.03 14.17 -10.07
CA ALA A 132 -5.94 15.23 -10.51
C ALA A 132 -5.23 16.39 -11.24
N ASP A 133 -3.91 16.33 -11.41
CA ASP A 133 -3.13 17.26 -12.25
C ASP A 133 -3.15 16.85 -13.73
N SER A 134 -3.97 15.85 -14.08
CA SER A 134 -4.10 15.29 -15.43
C SER A 134 -2.82 14.62 -15.93
N THR A 135 -1.95 14.16 -15.02
CA THR A 135 -0.73 13.43 -15.38
C THR A 135 -0.69 12.01 -14.82
N VAL A 136 0.02 11.15 -15.54
CA VAL A 136 0.52 9.88 -15.03
C VAL A 136 2.03 10.00 -14.87
N LYS A 137 2.56 9.53 -13.75
CA LYS A 137 4.01 9.49 -13.49
C LYS A 137 4.45 8.06 -13.26
N ILE A 138 5.60 7.72 -13.83
CA ILE A 138 6.31 6.46 -13.55
C ILE A 138 7.54 6.82 -12.73
N TRP A 139 7.67 6.17 -11.58
CA TRP A 139 8.77 6.36 -10.67
C TRP A 139 9.59 5.07 -10.66
N ARG A 140 10.90 5.21 -10.83
CA ARG A 140 11.84 4.10 -10.69
C ARG A 140 12.62 4.31 -9.40
N ILE A 141 12.52 3.33 -8.50
CA ILE A 141 13.27 3.29 -7.25
C ILE A 141 14.31 2.19 -7.41
N ASN A 142 15.58 2.60 -7.48
CA ASN A 142 16.70 1.66 -7.53
C ASN A 142 17.07 1.27 -6.10
N ASN A 143 16.88 0.00 -5.75
CA ASN A 143 17.34 -0.54 -4.47
C ASN A 143 18.81 -0.98 -4.51
N THR A 144 19.56 -0.59 -5.55
CA THR A 144 20.99 -0.87 -5.63
C THR A 144 21.66 -0.14 -4.47
N THR A 145 21.94 -0.87 -3.39
CA THR A 145 22.88 -0.47 -2.36
C THR A 145 24.13 0.00 -3.06
N GLY A 146 24.56 1.21 -2.70
CA GLY A 146 25.88 1.69 -3.06
C GLY A 146 26.94 0.62 -2.76
N ILE A 147 27.86 0.52 -3.70
CA ILE A 147 29.11 -0.25 -3.69
C ILE A 147 29.76 -0.25 -2.31
#